data_AF-A0A1G2LV04-F1
#
_entry.id   AF-A0A1G2LV04-F1
#
_cell.length_a   1.000
_cell.length_b   1.000
_cell.length_c   1.000
_cell.angle_alpha   90.00
_cell.angle_beta   90.00
_cell.angle_gamma   90.00
#
_symmetry.space_group_name_H-M   'P 1'
#
loop_
_entity.id
_entity.type
_entity.pdbx_description
1 polymer ?
#
loop_
_entity_poly.entity_id
_entity_poly.type
_entity_poly.pdbx_seq_one_letter_code
_entity_poly.pdbx_strand_id
1 'polypeptide(L)'
;MRDKIEEKLKILETLKTTPVISVACAKAGLARATIYRWLNDDIDFEKQVQQAMRSGAKNINDLAYAKLIQKINEGSLGATTFYLSHRHPLFKKKEKFKVEVTQKNSPIYDIPESAFNEVLISKLPKKLRKQVVRKAIRIHEIVRQAIEKARKERPYLGPKNPSSKYCLQDTLPWGLILKSVLEEEKGKK
;
A
#
# COMPACT_ATOMS: atom_id res chain seq x y z
N MET A 1 -10.28 25.33 31.59
CA MET A 1 -9.31 25.36 30.46
C MET A 1 -8.04 24.58 30.77
N ARG A 2 -7.45 24.67 31.97
CA ARG A 2 -6.24 23.92 32.37
C ARG A 2 -6.42 22.40 32.27
N ASP A 3 -7.55 21.86 32.73
CA ASP A 3 -7.80 20.41 32.76
C ASP A 3 -7.79 19.77 31.37
N LYS A 4 -8.36 20.46 30.36
CA LYS A 4 -8.44 19.97 28.98
C LYS A 4 -7.07 19.83 28.30
N ILE A 5 -6.12 20.72 28.63
CA ILE A 5 -4.76 20.66 28.09
C ILE A 5 -4.01 19.49 28.70
N GLU A 6 -4.13 19.32 30.02
CA GLU A 6 -3.50 18.22 30.74
C GLU A 6 -4.05 16.84 30.29
N GLU A 7 -5.36 16.73 30.09
CA GLU A 7 -6.01 15.56 29.53
C GLU A 7 -5.48 15.19 28.13
N LYS A 8 -5.37 16.17 27.24
CA LYS A 8 -4.80 16.00 25.91
C LYS A 8 -3.34 15.52 25.97
N LEU A 9 -2.53 16.10 26.87
CA LEU A 9 -1.13 15.69 27.06
C LEU A 9 -1.03 14.24 27.57
N LYS A 10 -1.81 13.86 28.59
CA LYS A 10 -1.86 12.48 29.12
C LYS A 10 -2.22 11.46 28.04
N ILE A 11 -3.17 11.80 27.16
CA ILE A 11 -3.53 10.95 26.01
C ILE A 11 -2.32 10.80 25.08
N LEU A 12 -1.68 11.90 24.69
CA LEU A 12 -0.55 11.87 23.75
C LEU A 12 0.64 11.08 24.29
N GLU A 13 0.97 11.23 25.57
CA GLU A 13 2.02 10.46 26.23
C GLU A 13 1.70 8.97 26.30
N THR A 14 0.44 8.63 26.63
CA THR A 14 -0.01 7.24 26.64
C THR A 14 0.02 6.63 25.25
N LEU A 15 -0.32 7.38 24.20
CA LEU A 15 -0.30 6.88 22.83
C LEU A 15 1.12 6.68 22.28
N LYS A 16 2.10 7.45 22.74
CA LYS A 16 3.52 7.24 22.42
C LYS A 16 4.09 5.94 22.99
N THR A 17 3.50 5.40 24.06
CA THR A 17 3.92 4.14 24.69
C THR A 17 3.06 2.97 24.24
N THR A 18 1.75 3.16 24.27
CA THR A 18 0.72 2.17 23.89
C THR A 18 -0.25 2.81 22.90
N PRO A 19 -0.14 2.53 21.58
CA PRO A 19 -0.93 3.18 20.53
C PRO A 19 -2.37 2.62 20.46
N VAL A 20 -3.06 2.57 21.60
CA VAL A 20 -4.43 2.07 21.74
C VAL A 20 -5.28 3.15 22.38
N ILE A 21 -6.19 3.74 21.60
CA ILE A 21 -7.03 4.87 22.03
C ILE A 21 -7.86 4.52 23.27
N SER A 22 -8.39 3.30 23.37
CA SER A 22 -9.18 2.88 24.53
C SER A 22 -8.38 2.89 25.83
N VAL A 23 -7.09 2.53 25.77
CA VAL A 23 -6.20 2.53 26.94
C VAL A 23 -5.84 3.97 27.32
N ALA A 24 -5.58 4.82 26.33
CA ALA A 24 -5.33 6.25 26.55
C ALA A 24 -6.55 6.96 27.18
N CYS A 25 -7.75 6.68 26.68
CA CYS A 25 -9.03 7.12 27.28
C CYS A 25 -9.15 6.70 28.74
N ALA A 26 -8.92 5.41 29.03
CA ALA A 26 -9.04 4.88 30.38
C ALA A 26 -8.04 5.52 31.35
N LYS A 27 -6.78 5.70 30.92
CA LYS A 27 -5.74 6.37 31.73
C LYS A 27 -6.02 7.85 31.95
N ALA A 28 -6.62 8.52 30.98
CA ALA A 28 -7.01 9.93 31.10
C ALA A 28 -8.35 10.14 31.81
N GLY A 29 -9.08 9.07 32.16
CA GLY A 29 -10.41 9.18 32.78
C GLY A 29 -11.50 9.71 31.83
N LEU A 30 -11.32 9.54 30.52
CA LEU A 30 -12.18 10.12 29.49
C LEU A 30 -12.98 9.06 28.71
N ALA A 31 -14.21 9.42 28.34
CA ALA A 31 -14.98 8.64 27.38
C ALA A 31 -14.36 8.71 25.97
N ARG A 32 -14.46 7.63 25.19
CA ARG A 32 -13.98 7.59 23.79
C ARG A 32 -14.62 8.66 22.91
N ALA A 33 -15.89 8.98 23.14
CA ALA A 33 -16.62 10.01 22.42
C ALA A 33 -15.95 11.39 22.52
N THR A 34 -15.34 11.70 23.68
CA THR A 34 -14.65 12.97 23.92
C THR A 34 -13.43 13.12 23.01
N ILE A 35 -12.63 12.05 22.86
CA ILE A 35 -11.48 12.07 21.95
C ILE A 35 -11.93 12.22 20.51
N TYR A 36 -12.93 11.46 20.06
CA TYR A 36 -13.40 11.57 18.67
C TYR A 36 -13.92 12.96 18.34
N ARG A 37 -14.64 13.60 19.27
CA ARG A 37 -15.04 15.00 19.12
C ARG A 37 -13.82 15.92 18.99
N TRP A 38 -12.81 15.78 19.84
CA TRP A 38 -11.60 16.61 19.74
C TRP A 38 -10.80 16.38 18.47
N LEU A 39 -10.78 15.16 17.92
CA LEU A 39 -10.13 14.89 16.63
C LEU A 39 -10.85 15.61 15.48
N ASN A 40 -12.18 15.73 15.55
CA ASN A 40 -12.95 16.46 14.55
C ASN A 40 -12.86 17.98 14.71
N ASP A 41 -12.84 18.47 15.95
CA ASP A 41 -12.88 19.91 16.27
C ASP A 41 -11.49 20.57 16.19
N ASP A 42 -10.41 19.81 16.34
CA ASP A 42 -9.02 20.31 16.47
C ASP A 42 -8.05 19.48 15.62
N ILE A 43 -7.79 20.00 14.41
CA ILE A 43 -6.91 19.38 13.41
C ILE A 43 -5.47 19.25 13.91
N ASP A 44 -4.98 20.19 14.72
CA ASP A 44 -3.62 20.13 15.24
C ASP A 44 -3.47 19.06 16.32
N PHE A 45 -4.52 18.86 17.13
CA PHE A 45 -4.58 17.73 18.05
C PHE A 45 -4.66 16.39 17.30
N GLU A 46 -5.42 16.30 16.22
CA GLU A 46 -5.46 15.11 15.36
C GLU A 46 -4.07 14.74 14.84
N LYS A 47 -3.33 15.69 14.28
CA LYS A 47 -1.95 15.46 13.80
C LYS A 47 -1.04 14.96 14.91
N GLN A 48 -1.13 15.55 16.11
CA GLN A 48 -0.34 15.13 17.27
C GLN A 48 -0.68 13.70 17.70
N VAL A 49 -1.97 13.34 17.70
CA VAL A 49 -2.44 11.97 17.99
C VAL A 49 -1.90 10.99 16.96
N GLN A 50 -2.00 11.30 15.67
CA GLN A 50 -1.46 10.47 14.60
C GLN A 50 0.06 10.27 14.72
N GLN A 51 0.79 11.35 15.04
CA GLN A 51 2.23 11.27 15.28
C GLN A 51 2.56 10.42 16.51
N ALA A 52 1.83 10.61 17.63
CA ALA A 52 2.00 9.81 18.83
C ALA A 52 1.74 8.33 18.57
N MET A 53 0.67 7.99 17.84
CA MET A 53 0.34 6.62 17.44
C MET A 53 1.42 5.99 16.56
N ARG A 54 1.98 6.72 15.60
CA ARG A 54 3.09 6.23 14.78
C ARG A 54 4.34 5.94 15.61
N SER A 55 4.68 6.82 16.55
CA SER A 55 5.80 6.61 17.48
C SER A 55 5.55 5.42 18.41
N GLY A 56 4.34 5.30 18.98
CA GLY A 56 3.96 4.16 19.80
C GLY A 56 3.98 2.83 19.03
N ALA A 57 3.54 2.83 17.77
CA ALA A 57 3.60 1.65 16.91
C ALA A 57 5.05 1.16 16.70
N LYS A 58 6.02 2.08 16.56
CA LYS A 58 7.45 1.72 16.50
C LYS A 58 7.92 1.06 17.79
N ASN A 59 7.59 1.65 18.95
CA ASN A 59 7.96 1.10 20.26
C ASN A 59 7.39 -0.31 20.48
N ILE A 60 6.11 -0.52 20.14
CA ILE A 60 5.48 -1.84 20.23
C ILE A 60 6.10 -2.84 19.26
N ASN A 61 6.50 -2.38 18.06
CA ASN A 61 7.19 -3.23 17.09
C ASN A 61 8.55 -3.70 17.64
N ASP A 62 9.33 -2.81 18.24
CA ASP A 62 10.62 -3.15 18.85
C ASP A 62 10.44 -4.13 20.02
N LEU A 63 9.43 -3.91 20.87
CA LEU A 63 9.06 -4.84 21.93
C LEU A 63 8.64 -6.21 21.37
N ALA A 64 7.83 -6.23 20.32
CA ALA A 64 7.40 -7.46 19.66
C ALA A 64 8.60 -8.21 19.06
N TYR A 65 9.55 -7.50 18.45
CA TYR A 65 10.80 -8.10 17.98
C TYR A 65 11.62 -8.71 19.12
N ALA A 66 11.78 -8.00 20.24
CA ALA A 66 12.49 -8.54 21.40
C ALA A 66 11.83 -9.82 21.93
N LYS A 67 10.50 -9.84 22.04
CA LYS A 67 9.74 -11.03 22.44
C LYS A 67 9.83 -12.17 21.44
N LEU A 68 9.84 -11.86 20.15
CA LEU A 68 10.04 -12.86 19.10
C LEU A 68 11.43 -13.51 19.21
N ILE A 69 12.48 -12.73 19.41
CA ILE A 69 13.85 -13.23 19.59
C ILE A 69 13.95 -14.09 20.86
N GLN A 70 13.33 -13.65 21.96
CA GLN A 70 13.26 -14.44 23.18
C GLN A 70 12.64 -15.83 22.91
N LYS A 71 11.51 -15.87 22.18
CA LYS A 71 10.85 -17.14 21.82
C LYS A 71 11.67 -18.02 20.90
N ILE A 72 12.48 -17.44 20.02
CA ILE A 72 13.44 -18.18 19.18
C ILE A 72 14.51 -18.82 20.07
N ASN A 73 15.06 -18.08 21.03
CA ASN A 73 16.07 -18.59 21.96
C ASN A 73 15.51 -19.69 22.88
N GLU A 74 14.22 -19.61 23.23
CA GLU A 74 13.49 -20.68 23.95
C GLU A 74 13.21 -21.92 23.08
N GLY A 75 13.59 -21.93 21.80
CA GLY A 75 13.42 -23.08 20.91
C GLY A 75 12.04 -23.20 20.25
N SER A 76 11.22 -22.13 20.25
CA SER A 76 9.89 -22.17 19.63
C SER A 76 9.99 -22.25 18.10
N LEU A 77 9.67 -23.43 17.55
CA LEU A 77 9.63 -23.67 16.10
C LEU A 77 8.69 -22.70 15.36
N GLY A 78 7.58 -22.31 15.98
CA GLY A 78 6.63 -21.36 15.41
C GLY A 78 7.25 -19.97 15.22
N ALA A 79 7.97 -19.46 16.23
CA ALA A 79 8.66 -18.17 16.16
C ALA A 79 9.78 -18.19 15.11
N THR A 80 10.58 -19.26 15.08
CA THR A 80 11.66 -19.44 14.10
C THR A 80 11.12 -19.50 12.66
N THR A 81 10.06 -20.28 12.43
CA THR A 81 9.40 -20.38 11.11
C THR A 81 8.80 -19.04 10.69
N PHE A 82 8.14 -18.33 11.61
CA PHE A 82 7.62 -17.00 11.35
C PHE A 82 8.73 -16.02 10.96
N TYR A 83 9.83 -15.98 11.71
CA TYR A 83 10.96 -15.10 11.42
C TYR A 83 11.59 -15.39 10.06
N LEU A 84 11.89 -16.66 9.77
CA LEU A 84 12.51 -17.06 8.51
C LEU A 84 11.60 -16.77 7.31
N SER A 85 10.30 -17.06 7.42
CA SER A 85 9.36 -16.82 6.32
C SER A 85 9.15 -15.34 5.96
N HIS A 86 9.40 -14.41 6.89
CA HIS A 86 9.24 -12.97 6.62
C HIS A 86 10.54 -12.26 6.25
N ARG A 87 11.70 -12.75 6.73
CA ARG A 87 13.00 -12.10 6.49
C ARG A 87 13.88 -12.77 5.45
N HIS A 88 13.77 -14.09 5.28
CA HIS A 88 14.66 -14.82 4.39
C HIS A 88 13.95 -15.16 3.07
N PRO A 89 14.47 -14.72 1.92
CA PRO A 89 13.79 -14.85 0.63
C PRO A 89 13.52 -16.32 0.25
N LEU A 90 14.40 -17.25 0.64
CA LEU A 90 14.20 -18.69 0.37
C LEU A 90 12.98 -19.29 1.10
N PHE A 91 12.58 -18.71 2.23
CA PHE A 91 11.49 -19.25 3.08
C PHE A 91 10.19 -18.44 2.95
N LYS A 92 10.18 -17.39 2.13
CA LYS A 92 8.99 -16.58 1.89
C LYS A 92 7.92 -17.44 1.25
N LYS A 93 6.75 -17.54 1.89
CA LYS A 93 5.61 -18.28 1.32
C LYS A 93 5.26 -17.67 -0.04
N LYS A 94 5.26 -18.51 -1.07
CA LYS A 94 4.72 -18.14 -2.38
C LYS A 94 3.21 -17.99 -2.19
N GLU A 95 2.69 -16.77 -2.31
CA GLU A 95 1.25 -16.54 -2.33
C GLU A 95 0.66 -17.37 -3.46
N LYS A 96 -0.19 -18.34 -3.10
CA LYS A 96 -1.00 -19.06 -4.07
C LYS A 96 -2.19 -18.18 -4.36
N PHE A 97 -2.17 -17.47 -5.48
CA PHE A 97 -3.36 -16.78 -5.99
C PHE A 97 -4.42 -17.85 -6.29
N LYS A 98 -5.38 -18.03 -5.38
CA LYS A 98 -6.61 -18.77 -5.66
C LYS A 98 -7.62 -17.76 -6.17
N VAL A 99 -7.84 -17.75 -7.48
CA VAL A 99 -8.97 -17.04 -8.08
C VAL A 99 -10.19 -17.91 -7.88
N GLU A 100 -10.95 -17.66 -6.81
CA GLU A 100 -12.28 -18.25 -6.64
C GLU A 100 -13.29 -17.30 -7.30
N VAL A 101 -13.70 -17.62 -8.53
CA VAL A 101 -14.76 -16.89 -9.23
C VAL A 101 -16.10 -17.38 -8.70
N THR A 102 -16.61 -16.73 -7.65
CA THR A 102 -17.99 -16.94 -7.20
C THR A 102 -18.90 -16.01 -7.98
N GLN A 103 -19.50 -16.52 -9.06
CA GLN A 103 -20.51 -15.79 -9.82
C GLN A 103 -21.81 -15.71 -9.01
N LYS A 104 -22.05 -14.60 -8.30
CA LYS A 104 -23.40 -14.12 -7.96
C LYS A 104 -23.44 -12.60 -8.01
N ASN A 105 -24.06 -12.09 -9.08
CA ASN A 105 -24.74 -10.80 -9.23
C ASN A 105 -24.26 -9.63 -8.35
N SER A 106 -23.43 -8.76 -8.91
CA SER A 106 -23.39 -7.33 -8.53
C SER A 106 -22.72 -6.47 -9.62
N PRO A 107 -23.05 -5.17 -9.67
CA PRO A 107 -23.19 -4.37 -10.88
C PRO A 107 -21.88 -3.70 -11.35
N ILE A 108 -21.59 -3.82 -12.65
CA ILE A 108 -20.84 -2.94 -13.58
C ILE A 108 -19.45 -2.38 -13.19
N TYR A 109 -18.98 -2.40 -11.95
CA TYR A 109 -17.63 -1.98 -11.59
C TYR A 109 -16.94 -3.05 -10.76
N ASP A 110 -16.15 -3.91 -11.42
CA ASP A 110 -14.96 -4.62 -10.88
C ASP A 110 -14.33 -5.50 -11.97
N ILE A 111 -14.20 -5.01 -13.20
CA ILE A 111 -13.34 -5.66 -14.20
C ILE A 111 -11.93 -5.10 -13.98
N PRO A 112 -10.93 -5.93 -13.63
CA PRO A 112 -9.54 -5.49 -13.55
C PRO A 112 -9.16 -4.81 -14.86
N GLU A 113 -8.49 -3.66 -14.78
CA GLU A 113 -8.21 -2.82 -15.94
C GLU A 113 -7.52 -3.62 -17.07
N SER A 114 -6.70 -4.61 -16.73
CA SER A 114 -6.09 -5.57 -17.67
C SER A 114 -7.09 -6.36 -18.52
N ALA A 115 -8.19 -6.86 -17.95
CA ALA A 115 -9.24 -7.59 -18.66
C ALA A 115 -10.14 -6.66 -19.49
N PHE A 116 -10.37 -5.43 -19.02
CA PHE A 116 -11.09 -4.40 -19.77
C PHE A 116 -10.36 -4.02 -21.07
N ASN A 117 -9.02 -4.01 -21.05
CA ASN A 117 -8.17 -3.60 -22.17
C ASN A 117 -8.10 -4.64 -23.31
N GLU A 118 -8.02 -5.95 -23.00
CA GLU A 118 -8.01 -6.99 -24.04
C GLU A 118 -9.32 -7.03 -24.85
N VAL A 119 -10.45 -6.83 -24.17
CA VAL A 119 -11.79 -6.82 -24.79
C VAL A 119 -12.00 -5.60 -25.69
N LEU A 120 -11.47 -4.42 -25.34
CA LEU A 120 -11.60 -3.22 -26.17
C LEU A 120 -10.64 -3.24 -27.37
N ILE A 121 -9.39 -3.66 -27.18
CA ILE A 121 -8.40 -3.71 -28.27
C ILE A 121 -8.83 -4.71 -29.35
N SER A 122 -9.47 -5.82 -28.97
CA SER A 122 -9.99 -6.83 -29.91
C SER A 122 -11.22 -6.37 -30.72
N LYS A 123 -11.83 -5.23 -30.39
CA LYS A 123 -12.95 -4.61 -31.13
C LYS A 123 -12.52 -3.47 -32.07
N LEU A 124 -11.29 -2.96 -31.97
CA LEU A 124 -10.80 -1.84 -32.79
C LEU A 124 -10.42 -2.26 -34.23
N PRO A 125 -10.42 -1.35 -35.22
CA PRO A 125 -9.88 -1.64 -36.56
C PRO A 125 -8.35 -1.86 -36.52
N LYS A 126 -7.83 -2.73 -37.42
CA LYS A 126 -6.42 -3.18 -37.44
C LYS A 126 -5.40 -2.04 -37.44
N LYS A 127 -5.71 -0.92 -38.10
CA LYS A 127 -4.83 0.26 -38.19
C LYS A 127 -4.62 0.93 -36.82
N LEU A 128 -5.69 1.13 -36.06
CA LEU A 128 -5.64 1.74 -34.72
C LEU A 128 -4.98 0.79 -33.70
N ARG A 129 -5.23 -0.52 -33.79
CA ARG A 129 -4.54 -1.49 -32.93
C ARG A 129 -3.02 -1.38 -33.05
N LYS A 130 -2.51 -1.28 -34.28
CA LYS A 130 -1.07 -1.11 -34.54
C LYS A 130 -0.53 0.21 -33.96
N GLN A 131 -1.30 1.30 -34.01
CA GLN A 131 -0.89 2.59 -33.43
C GLN A 131 -0.83 2.53 -31.90
N VAL A 132 -1.86 1.97 -31.25
CA VAL A 132 -1.93 1.80 -29.79
C VAL A 132 -0.77 0.95 -29.28
N VAL A 133 -0.51 -0.20 -29.92
CA VAL A 133 0.61 -1.09 -29.55
C VAL A 133 1.97 -0.39 -29.69
N ARG A 134 2.19 0.35 -30.79
CA ARG A 134 3.45 1.11 -30.98
C ARG A 134 3.65 2.18 -29.90
N LYS A 135 2.58 2.87 -29.51
CA LYS A 135 2.64 3.92 -28.47
C LYS A 135 2.93 3.32 -27.10
N ALA A 136 2.30 2.19 -26.78
CA ALA A 136 2.56 1.43 -25.57
C ALA A 136 4.01 0.95 -25.46
N ILE A 137 4.59 0.42 -26.55
CA ILE A 137 6.00 0.00 -26.60
C ILE A 137 6.95 1.18 -26.30
N ARG A 138 6.69 2.37 -26.88
CA ARG A 138 7.51 3.57 -26.59
C ARG A 138 7.42 4.01 -25.13
N ILE A 139 6.22 4.08 -24.58
CA ILE A 139 6.01 4.47 -23.17
C ILE A 139 6.70 3.47 -22.25
N HIS A 140 6.61 2.19 -22.57
CA HIS A 140 7.29 1.12 -21.84
C HIS A 140 8.82 1.33 -21.80
N GLU A 141 9.43 1.64 -22.94
CA GLU A 141 10.86 1.89 -23.04
C GLU A 141 11.30 3.12 -22.22
N ILE A 142 10.52 4.21 -22.25
CA ILE A 142 10.79 5.41 -21.45
C ILE A 142 10.74 5.13 -19.95
N VAL A 143 9.70 4.42 -19.51
CA VAL A 143 9.55 4.05 -18.09
C VAL A 143 10.69 3.13 -17.65
N ARG A 144 11.08 2.17 -18.50
CA ARG A 144 12.23 1.28 -18.24
C ARG A 144 13.53 2.07 -18.05
N GLN A 145 13.83 2.98 -18.96
CA GLN A 145 15.04 3.82 -18.89
C GLN A 145 15.03 4.74 -17.65
N ALA A 146 13.88 5.30 -17.29
CA ALA A 146 13.74 6.12 -16.08
C ALA A 146 13.99 5.30 -14.79
N ILE A 147 13.48 4.06 -14.73
CA ILE A 147 13.73 3.15 -13.62
C ILE A 147 15.22 2.77 -13.53
N GLU A 148 15.86 2.48 -14.67
CA GLU A 148 17.29 2.17 -14.71
C GLU A 148 18.15 3.35 -14.26
N LYS A 149 17.80 4.58 -14.67
CA LYS A 149 18.45 5.80 -14.20
C LYS A 149 18.28 6.02 -12.70
N ALA A 150 17.05 5.88 -12.18
CA ALA A 150 16.77 6.01 -10.75
C ALA A 150 17.51 4.97 -9.89
N ARG A 151 17.75 3.76 -10.42
CA ARG A 151 18.57 2.73 -9.76
C ARG A 151 20.05 3.09 -9.67
N LYS A 152 20.59 3.78 -10.68
CA LYS A 152 22.00 4.25 -10.66
C LYS A 152 22.23 5.39 -9.67
N GLU A 153 21.24 6.27 -9.47
CA GLU A 153 21.34 7.44 -8.58
C GLU A 153 21.11 7.14 -7.09
N ARG A 154 20.53 5.98 -6.73
CA ARG A 154 20.26 5.59 -5.32
C ARG A 154 20.66 4.13 -5.04
N PRO A 155 21.93 3.83 -4.73
CA PRO A 155 22.45 2.45 -4.64
C PRO A 155 21.94 1.61 -3.45
N TYR A 156 21.36 2.22 -2.40
CA TYR A 156 20.85 1.53 -1.20
C TYR A 156 19.35 1.18 -1.25
N LEU A 157 18.66 1.51 -2.34
CA LEU A 157 17.36 0.92 -2.65
C LEU A 157 17.61 -0.40 -3.37
N GLY A 158 17.88 -1.46 -2.60
CA GLY A 158 18.08 -2.82 -3.10
C GLY A 158 16.93 -3.29 -4.01
N PRO A 159 17.13 -4.36 -4.79
CA PRO A 159 16.17 -4.79 -5.81
C PRO A 159 14.81 -5.09 -5.16
N LYS A 160 13.77 -4.34 -5.54
CA LYS A 160 12.41 -4.83 -5.38
C LYS A 160 12.27 -6.07 -6.27
N ASN A 161 12.46 -7.24 -5.66
CA ASN A 161 12.10 -8.58 -6.11
C ASN A 161 12.21 -8.86 -7.63
N PRO A 162 13.26 -9.56 -8.12
CA PRO A 162 13.36 -9.97 -9.52
C PRO A 162 12.26 -10.96 -9.96
N SER A 163 11.49 -11.52 -9.02
CA SER A 163 10.35 -12.40 -9.30
C SER A 163 9.00 -11.69 -9.39
N SER A 164 8.93 -10.36 -9.20
CA SER A 164 7.73 -9.61 -9.57
C SER A 164 7.78 -9.39 -11.07
N LYS A 165 7.34 -10.39 -11.83
CA LYS A 165 6.71 -10.12 -13.13
C LYS A 165 5.48 -9.25 -12.83
N TYR A 166 5.67 -7.96 -12.55
CA TYR A 166 4.69 -7.00 -13.03
C TYR A 166 4.71 -7.26 -14.53
N CYS A 167 3.70 -7.97 -15.04
CA CYS A 167 3.47 -7.95 -16.48
C CYS A 167 3.42 -6.47 -16.80
N LEU A 168 4.38 -5.98 -17.59
CA LEU A 168 4.49 -4.55 -17.90
C LEU A 168 3.22 -4.01 -18.58
N GLN A 169 2.36 -4.93 -19.02
CA GLN A 169 0.97 -4.74 -19.42
C GLN A 169 0.06 -4.21 -18.30
N ASP A 170 0.26 -4.58 -17.03
CA ASP A 170 -0.54 -4.14 -15.87
C ASP A 170 -0.17 -2.74 -15.36
N THR A 171 1.01 -2.24 -15.73
CA THR A 171 1.50 -0.90 -15.35
C THR A 171 1.28 0.18 -16.41
N LEU A 172 0.92 -0.23 -17.63
CA LEU A 172 0.63 0.71 -18.71
C LEU A 172 -0.83 1.19 -18.53
N PRO A 173 -1.08 2.51 -18.45
CA PRO A 173 -2.43 3.04 -18.37
C PRO A 173 -3.07 2.97 -19.76
N TRP A 174 -3.41 1.77 -20.21
CA TRP A 174 -3.94 1.49 -21.54
C TRP A 174 -5.18 2.33 -21.86
N GLY A 175 -6.02 2.63 -20.87
CA GLY A 175 -7.14 3.56 -21.01
C GLY A 175 -6.70 4.95 -21.49
N LEU A 176 -5.62 5.50 -20.92
CA LEU A 176 -5.07 6.80 -21.31
C LEU A 176 -4.37 6.74 -22.68
N ILE A 177 -3.63 5.67 -22.95
CA ILE A 177 -2.95 5.46 -24.24
C ILE A 177 -3.99 5.35 -25.37
N LEU A 178 -5.07 4.58 -25.15
CA LEU A 178 -6.14 4.40 -26.11
C LEU A 178 -6.90 5.69 -26.35
N LYS A 179 -7.25 6.44 -25.28
CA LYS A 179 -7.89 7.75 -25.38
C LYS A 179 -7.05 8.72 -26.21
N SER A 180 -5.74 8.78 -25.94
CA SER A 180 -4.81 9.65 -26.69
C SER A 180 -4.73 9.30 -28.17
N VAL A 181 -4.70 8.01 -28.54
CA VAL A 181 -4.70 7.59 -29.96
C VAL A 181 -6.02 7.92 -30.65
N LEU A 182 -7.16 7.76 -29.95
CA LEU A 182 -8.47 8.09 -30.50
C LEU A 182 -8.64 9.61 -30.70
N GLU A 183 -8.09 10.43 -29.81
CA GLU A 183 -8.07 11.90 -29.94
C GLU A 183 -7.19 12.36 -31.12
N GLU A 184 -6.01 11.77 -31.30
CA GLU A 184 -5.11 12.04 -32.43
C GLU A 184 -5.72 11.67 -33.80
N GLU A 185 -6.58 10.66 -33.86
CA GLU A 185 -7.29 10.28 -35.10
C GLU A 185 -8.55 11.13 -35.33
N LYS A 186 -9.19 11.64 -34.27
CA LYS A 186 -10.30 12.61 -34.40
C LYS A 186 -9.84 13.96 -34.93
N GLY A 187 -8.61 14.40 -34.60
CA GLY A 187 -8.03 15.65 -35.11
C GLY A 187 -7.47 15.58 -36.53
N LYS A 188 -7.55 14.42 -37.21
CA LYS A 188 -7.13 14.23 -38.61
C LYS A 188 -8.29 14.14 -39.60
N LYS A 189 -9.53 14.21 -39.10
CA LYS A 189 -10.74 14.41 -39.91
C LYS A 189 -11.11 15.88 -39.89
#